data_AF-A0A1D1XG68-F1
#
_entry.id   AF-A0A1D1XG68-F1
#
_cell.length_a   1.000
_cell.length_b   1.000
_cell.length_c   1.000
_cell.angle_alpha   90.00
_cell.angle_beta   90.00
_cell.angle_gamma   90.00
#
_symmetry.space_group_name_H-M   'P 1'
#
loop_
_entity.id
_entity.type
_entity.pdbx_description
1 polymer ?
#
loop_
_entity_poly.entity_id
_entity_poly.type
_entity_poly.pdbx_seq_one_letter_code
_entity_poly.pdbx_strand_id
1 'polypeptide(L)'
;MEGRRGEDGQQLPFQEKHALQQASILGNMEAFGVLRKPAAGSRVGEGAENSGGGSCPNVERVQAVVEFGAGRGYLTQMLADCYGVERVFLVERRSYKLKADRSLRQKESIALERLRINIEDLNLNGVVSLRGLPYLAIGKHLCGPAIDLTLRCCLSKEYINESLIQPCGIGHPRGLALATCCHHLCQWDQYINKIYFSKIGIKREDFNAITWFSSWAVDGDHSVELSNPIGQGQPP
;
A
#
# COMPACT_ATOMS: atom_id res chain seq x y z
N MET A 1 -7.66 50.72 18.98
CA MET A 1 -7.52 49.83 20.15
C MET A 1 -8.40 48.64 19.87
N GLU A 2 -7.86 47.68 19.11
CA GLU A 2 -7.37 46.39 19.62
C GLU A 2 -8.54 45.43 19.80
N GLY A 3 -8.69 44.35 19.05
CA GLY A 3 -7.68 43.48 18.47
C GLY A 3 -7.83 42.13 19.14
N ARG A 4 -8.26 41.13 18.37
CA ARG A 4 -7.87 39.72 18.52
C ARG A 4 -8.19 39.01 17.21
N ARG A 5 -7.15 38.91 16.37
CA ARG A 5 -7.09 37.94 15.27
C ARG A 5 -7.03 36.57 15.93
N GLY A 6 -8.08 35.77 15.75
CA GLY A 6 -7.97 34.32 15.93
C GLY A 6 -7.18 33.77 14.76
N GLU A 7 -6.22 32.92 15.08
CA GLU A 7 -5.13 32.45 14.24
C GLU A 7 -5.59 31.89 12.89
N ASP A 8 -4.88 32.28 11.82
CA ASP A 8 -4.93 31.61 10.52
C ASP A 8 -4.60 30.13 10.74
N GLY A 9 -5.65 29.31 10.84
CA GLY A 9 -5.52 27.86 10.69
C GLY A 9 -4.99 27.60 9.29
N GLN A 10 -3.66 27.46 9.18
CA GLN A 10 -3.02 26.97 7.97
C GLN A 10 -3.72 25.68 7.59
N GLN A 11 -4.61 25.77 6.60
CA GLN A 11 -5.30 24.62 6.08
C GLN A 11 -4.20 23.73 5.50
N LEU A 12 -3.84 22.69 6.24
CA LEU A 12 -2.80 21.76 5.82
C LEU A 12 -3.15 21.33 4.39
N PRO A 13 -2.21 21.38 3.43
CA PRO A 13 -2.48 21.12 2.00
C PRO A 13 -2.94 19.68 1.72
N PHE A 14 -3.15 18.90 2.78
CA PHE A 14 -3.37 17.49 2.81
C PHE A 14 -4.41 17.15 3.90
N GLN A 15 -5.41 16.34 3.56
CA GLN A 15 -6.43 15.89 4.52
C GLN A 15 -5.81 14.88 5.49
N GLU A 16 -5.61 15.25 6.75
CA GLU A 16 -4.97 14.48 7.82
C GLU A 16 -5.34 12.98 7.83
N LYS A 17 -6.64 12.68 7.67
CA LYS A 17 -7.15 11.30 7.59
C LYS A 17 -6.44 10.43 6.54
N HIS A 18 -6.09 11.01 5.38
CA HIS A 18 -5.41 10.26 4.32
C HIS A 18 -3.94 9.93 4.66
N ALA A 19 -3.29 10.74 5.50
CA ALA A 19 -1.88 10.61 5.88
C ALA A 19 -1.78 9.60 6.99
N LEU A 20 -2.69 9.69 7.98
CA LEU A 20 -2.85 8.67 9.01
C LEU A 20 -3.05 7.28 8.39
N GLN A 21 -3.89 7.16 7.37
CA GLN A 21 -4.06 5.89 6.66
C GLN A 21 -2.77 5.41 5.95
N GLN A 22 -2.03 6.31 5.30
CA GLN A 22 -0.78 5.94 4.64
C GLN A 22 0.29 5.52 5.66
N ALA A 23 0.47 6.32 6.72
CA ALA A 23 1.37 6.04 7.82
C ALA A 23 1.02 4.74 8.55
N SER A 24 -0.28 4.47 8.75
CA SER A 24 -0.75 3.21 9.34
C SER A 24 -0.39 2.00 8.48
N ILE A 25 -0.55 2.08 7.15
CA ILE A 25 -0.13 1.01 6.24
C ILE A 25 1.38 0.78 6.34
N LEU A 26 2.19 1.84 6.21
CA LEU A 26 3.65 1.71 6.27
C LEU A 26 4.14 1.24 7.64
N GLY A 27 3.53 1.70 8.73
CA GLY A 27 3.85 1.28 10.10
C GLY A 27 3.54 -0.20 10.34
N ASN A 28 2.42 -0.70 9.82
CA ASN A 28 2.14 -2.14 9.85
C ASN A 28 3.17 -2.92 9.02
N MET A 29 3.55 -2.41 7.85
CA MET A 29 4.59 -3.04 7.03
C MET A 29 5.94 -3.10 7.73
N GLU A 30 6.32 -2.10 8.51
CA GLU A 30 7.49 -2.18 9.40
C GLU A 30 7.29 -3.25 10.48
N ALA A 31 6.15 -3.25 11.17
CA ALA A 31 5.85 -4.17 12.27
C ALA A 31 5.86 -5.63 11.83
N PHE A 32 5.35 -5.93 10.63
CA PHE A 32 5.39 -7.27 10.03
C PHE A 32 6.72 -7.60 9.35
N GLY A 33 7.72 -6.71 9.42
CA GLY A 33 9.06 -6.93 8.84
C GLY A 33 9.10 -6.90 7.31
N VAL A 34 8.05 -6.40 6.66
CA VAL A 34 7.96 -6.22 5.21
C VAL A 34 8.83 -5.05 4.76
N LEU A 35 8.85 -3.98 5.56
CA LEU A 35 9.75 -2.84 5.40
C LEU A 35 10.81 -2.88 6.51
N ARG A 36 12.05 -2.54 6.16
CA ARG A 36 13.11 -2.30 7.13
C ARG A 36 13.50 -0.83 7.08
N LYS A 37 13.59 -0.22 8.26
CA LYS A 37 14.03 1.17 8.39
C LYS A 37 15.48 1.27 7.94
N PRO A 38 15.82 2.26 7.09
CA PRO A 38 17.21 2.60 6.86
C PRO A 38 17.86 2.93 8.20
N ALA A 39 19.12 2.50 8.41
CA ALA A 39 19.86 2.85 9.61
C ALA A 39 19.87 4.38 9.79
N ALA A 40 19.55 4.84 11.00
CA ALA A 40 19.51 6.27 11.34
C ALA A 40 20.86 6.92 10.99
N GLY A 41 20.88 7.75 9.94
CA GLY A 41 22.09 8.40 9.42
C GLY A 41 22.28 8.30 7.91
N SER A 42 21.63 7.36 7.22
CA SER A 42 21.61 7.33 5.75
C SER A 42 20.54 8.29 5.21
N ARG A 43 20.91 9.55 4.97
CA ARG A 43 20.07 10.45 4.18
C ARG A 43 19.97 9.92 2.76
N VAL A 44 18.77 9.57 2.32
CA VAL A 44 18.49 9.31 0.90
C VAL A 44 18.44 10.67 0.21
N GLY A 45 19.57 11.17 -0.30
CA GLY A 45 19.56 12.36 -1.16
C GLY A 45 20.73 13.33 -1.14
N GLU A 46 21.94 12.99 -0.67
CA GLU A 46 23.10 13.87 -0.86
C GLU A 46 24.27 13.07 -1.46
N GLY A 47 24.83 13.57 -2.57
CA GLY A 47 25.84 12.90 -3.38
C GLY A 47 27.03 12.43 -2.56
N ALA A 48 27.39 11.15 -2.73
CA ALA A 48 28.56 10.57 -2.08
C ALA A 48 29.83 10.91 -2.87
N GLU A 49 30.66 11.80 -2.33
CA GLU A 49 32.07 11.85 -2.69
C GLU A 49 32.83 10.72 -1.99
N ASN A 50 33.77 10.13 -2.73
CA ASN A 50 34.59 8.98 -2.40
C ASN A 50 35.21 9.03 -1.00
N SER A 51 35.09 7.94 -0.25
CA SER A 51 36.15 7.42 0.65
C SER A 51 35.85 6.01 1.15
N GLY A 52 36.67 5.04 0.71
CA GLY A 52 37.26 4.01 1.57
C GLY A 52 36.37 2.95 2.25
N GLY A 53 36.23 1.80 1.58
CA GLY A 53 36.49 0.48 2.18
C GLY A 53 35.83 0.12 3.51
N GLY A 54 34.59 -0.33 3.45
CA GLY A 54 33.93 -1.12 4.49
C GLY A 54 32.58 -1.57 3.97
N SER A 55 32.43 -2.86 3.63
CA SER A 55 31.15 -3.40 3.16
C SER A 55 30.14 -3.41 4.30
N CYS A 56 29.42 -2.29 4.49
CA CYS A 56 28.26 -2.24 5.35
C CYS A 56 27.26 -3.31 4.88
N PRO A 57 26.62 -4.06 5.81
CA PRO A 57 25.62 -5.04 5.43
C PRO A 57 24.50 -4.32 4.66
N ASN A 58 24.27 -4.81 3.46
CA ASN A 58 23.35 -4.32 2.45
C ASN A 58 22.03 -3.87 3.10
N VAL A 59 21.77 -2.56 3.20
CA VAL A 59 20.43 -2.08 3.52
C VAL A 59 19.55 -2.58 2.40
N GLU A 60 18.69 -3.57 2.66
CA GLU A 60 17.77 -4.14 1.68
C GLU A 60 16.79 -3.04 1.22
N ARG A 61 17.22 -2.23 0.25
CA ARG A 61 16.36 -1.24 -0.41
C ARG A 61 15.21 -1.97 -1.08
N VAL A 62 14.06 -1.31 -1.08
CA VAL A 62 12.94 -1.77 -1.87
C VAL A 62 13.25 -1.51 -3.35
N GLN A 63 13.70 -2.55 -4.06
CA GLN A 63 14.12 -2.45 -5.46
C GLN A 63 12.97 -2.06 -6.39
N ALA A 64 11.77 -2.55 -6.11
CA ALA A 64 10.58 -2.25 -6.87
C ALA A 64 9.33 -2.22 -5.99
N VAL A 65 8.41 -1.30 -6.28
CA VAL A 65 7.08 -1.22 -5.67
C VAL A 65 6.03 -1.24 -6.76
N VAL A 66 5.00 -2.07 -6.58
CA VAL A 66 3.81 -2.11 -7.42
C VAL A 66 2.61 -1.66 -6.57
N GLU A 67 2.08 -0.47 -6.86
CA GLU A 67 0.88 0.05 -6.21
C GLU A 67 -0.35 -0.25 -7.09
N PHE A 68 -1.23 -1.10 -6.58
CA PHE A 68 -2.52 -1.42 -7.18
C PHE A 68 -3.58 -0.40 -6.77
N GLY A 69 -4.36 0.08 -7.73
CA GLY A 69 -5.36 1.14 -7.48
C GLY A 69 -4.69 2.44 -7.08
N ALA A 70 -3.58 2.78 -7.74
CA ALA A 70 -2.68 3.83 -7.29
C ALA A 70 -3.33 5.23 -7.20
N GLY A 71 -4.39 5.50 -7.98
CA GLY A 71 -5.09 6.78 -7.98
C GLY A 71 -4.12 7.96 -8.06
N ARG A 72 -3.99 8.69 -6.94
CA ARG A 72 -3.13 9.87 -6.80
C ARG A 72 -1.64 9.57 -6.58
N GLY A 73 -1.27 8.34 -6.25
CA GLY A 73 0.10 7.86 -6.03
C GLY A 73 0.73 8.28 -4.70
N TYR A 74 -0.06 8.78 -3.75
CA TYR A 74 0.47 9.31 -2.49
C TYR A 74 1.00 8.22 -1.55
N LEU A 75 0.48 6.99 -1.61
CA LEU A 75 1.03 5.91 -0.78
C LEU A 75 2.46 5.58 -1.22
N THR A 76 2.69 5.39 -2.52
CA THR A 76 4.07 5.18 -3.02
C THR A 76 4.94 6.40 -2.83
N GLN A 77 4.41 7.62 -2.92
CA GLN A 77 5.17 8.83 -2.61
C GLN A 77 5.74 8.79 -1.19
N MET A 78 4.89 8.55 -0.19
CA MET A 78 5.32 8.45 1.21
C MET A 78 6.33 7.31 1.40
N LEU A 79 6.11 6.15 0.78
CA LEU A 79 7.05 5.03 0.85
C LEU A 79 8.41 5.40 0.24
N ALA A 80 8.42 6.05 -0.92
CA ALA A 80 9.63 6.52 -1.58
C ALA A 80 10.35 7.65 -0.82
N ASP A 81 9.63 8.48 -0.06
CA ASP A 81 10.21 9.51 0.81
C ASP A 81 10.90 8.88 2.04
N CYS A 82 10.32 7.82 2.61
CA CYS A 82 10.78 7.26 3.89
C CYS A 82 11.75 6.07 3.78
N TYR A 83 11.62 5.23 2.75
CA TYR A 83 12.32 3.93 2.69
C TYR A 83 13.31 3.80 1.51
N GLY A 84 13.28 4.73 0.57
CA GLY A 84 14.08 4.66 -0.65
C GLY A 84 13.60 3.55 -1.59
N VAL A 85 13.13 3.94 -2.77
CA VAL A 85 12.64 3.03 -3.81
C VAL A 85 13.33 3.37 -5.12
N GLU A 86 13.74 2.35 -5.87
CA GLU A 86 14.42 2.57 -7.16
C GLU A 86 13.46 2.49 -8.34
N ARG A 87 12.48 1.57 -8.30
CA ARG A 87 11.46 1.44 -9.35
C ARG A 87 10.05 1.47 -8.79
N VAL A 88 9.19 2.26 -9.42
CA VAL A 88 7.79 2.41 -9.03
C VAL A 88 6.91 2.07 -10.21
N PHE A 89 5.95 1.17 -9.97
CA PHE A 89 4.92 0.75 -10.89
C PHE A 89 3.55 1.11 -10.31
N LEU A 90 2.86 2.06 -10.94
CA LEU A 90 1.53 2.49 -10.50
C LEU A 90 0.47 1.89 -11.43
N VAL A 91 -0.33 0.97 -10.91
CA VAL A 91 -1.41 0.30 -11.64
C VAL A 91 -2.72 1.01 -11.36
N GLU A 92 -3.41 1.46 -12.41
CA GLU A 92 -4.70 2.11 -12.28
C GLU A 92 -5.52 1.95 -13.57
N ARG A 93 -6.83 1.68 -13.44
CA ARG A 93 -7.70 1.49 -14.61
C ARG A 93 -7.91 2.80 -15.38
N ARG A 94 -7.97 3.93 -14.67
CA ARG A 94 -8.21 5.26 -15.25
C ARG A 94 -7.36 6.34 -14.55
N SER A 95 -6.54 7.05 -15.32
CA SER A 95 -5.64 8.09 -14.78
C SER A 95 -6.35 9.43 -14.58
N TYR A 96 -7.13 9.57 -13.49
CA TYR A 96 -7.86 10.82 -13.26
C TYR A 96 -7.06 11.90 -12.54
N LYS A 97 -6.02 11.58 -11.74
CA LYS A 97 -5.34 12.56 -10.87
C LYS A 97 -3.87 12.18 -10.61
N LEU A 98 -2.95 12.55 -11.50
CA LEU A 98 -1.50 12.24 -11.45
C LEU A 98 -0.70 13.11 -10.46
N LYS A 99 -1.22 13.31 -9.23
CA LYS A 99 -0.67 14.33 -8.32
C LYS A 99 0.74 14.01 -7.82
N ALA A 100 1.00 12.75 -7.44
CA ALA A 100 2.32 12.34 -6.97
C ALA A 100 3.34 12.10 -8.10
N ASP A 101 2.90 11.87 -9.34
CA ASP A 101 3.80 11.55 -10.46
C ASP A 101 4.87 12.61 -10.67
N ARG A 102 4.51 13.90 -10.54
CA ARG A 102 5.46 15.00 -10.70
C ARG A 102 6.57 14.92 -9.65
N SER A 103 6.20 14.78 -8.38
CA SER A 103 7.16 14.70 -7.26
C SER A 103 8.01 13.43 -7.34
N LEU A 104 7.43 12.30 -7.75
CA LEU A 104 8.17 11.06 -7.95
C LEU A 104 9.18 11.16 -9.09
N ARG A 105 8.83 11.79 -10.21
CA ARG A 105 9.74 11.97 -11.37
C ARG A 105 10.85 12.97 -11.13
N GLN A 106 10.68 13.89 -10.18
CA GLN A 106 11.73 14.84 -9.79
C GLN A 106 12.87 14.16 -9.01
N LYS A 107 12.66 12.95 -8.51
CA LYS A 107 13.69 12.17 -7.83
C LYS A 107 14.51 11.40 -8.86
N GLU A 108 15.76 11.80 -9.07
CA GLU A 108 16.66 11.17 -10.06
C GLU A 108 16.90 9.67 -9.82
N SER A 109 16.75 9.22 -8.57
CA SER A 109 16.93 7.82 -8.17
C SER A 109 15.72 6.92 -8.45
N ILE A 110 14.59 7.45 -8.97
CA ILE A 110 13.34 6.71 -9.14
C ILE A 110 12.94 6.58 -10.62
N ALA A 111 12.85 5.34 -11.11
CA ALA A 111 12.18 5.04 -12.37
C ALA A 111 10.67 4.82 -12.13
N LEU A 112 9.85 5.73 -12.67
CA LEU A 112 8.38 5.67 -12.54
C LEU A 112 7.70 5.20 -13.84
N GLU A 113 7.03 4.07 -13.76
CA GLU A 113 6.13 3.53 -14.79
C GLU A 113 4.68 3.50 -14.28
N ARG A 114 3.73 3.98 -15.10
CA ARG A 114 2.31 3.97 -14.75
C ARG A 114 1.54 3.14 -15.75
N LEU A 115 1.02 2.00 -15.30
CA LEU A 115 0.28 1.03 -16.09
C LEU A 115 -1.21 1.38 -16.08
N ARG A 116 -1.72 1.81 -17.23
CA ARG A 116 -3.15 2.10 -17.43
C ARG A 116 -3.89 0.86 -17.89
N ILE A 117 -4.18 -0.01 -16.94
CA ILE A 117 -4.74 -1.34 -17.20
C ILE A 117 -5.69 -1.73 -16.08
N ASN A 118 -6.74 -2.49 -16.41
CA ASN A 118 -7.57 -3.09 -15.38
C ASN A 118 -6.79 -4.21 -14.68
N ILE A 119 -6.95 -4.36 -13.36
CA ILE A 119 -6.22 -5.39 -12.60
C ILE A 119 -6.60 -6.79 -13.11
N GLU A 120 -7.83 -6.97 -13.62
CA GLU A 120 -8.28 -8.23 -14.22
C GLU A 120 -7.46 -8.67 -15.45
N ASP A 121 -6.91 -7.72 -16.21
CA ASP A 121 -6.12 -7.95 -17.42
C ASP A 121 -4.61 -7.86 -17.17
N LEU A 122 -4.21 -7.47 -15.95
CA LEU A 122 -2.82 -7.21 -15.63
C LEU A 122 -2.03 -8.51 -15.49
N ASN A 123 -0.99 -8.63 -16.32
CA ASN A 123 0.04 -9.65 -16.19
C ASN A 123 1.38 -9.00 -15.85
N LEU A 124 1.83 -9.13 -14.60
CA LEU A 124 3.12 -8.59 -14.15
C LEU A 124 4.32 -9.19 -14.89
N ASN A 125 4.21 -10.44 -15.37
CA ASN A 125 5.24 -11.04 -16.23
C ASN A 125 5.30 -10.36 -17.61
N GLY A 126 4.26 -9.65 -18.03
CA GLY A 126 4.28 -8.83 -19.24
C GLY A 126 5.07 -7.53 -19.08
N VAL A 127 5.32 -7.08 -17.84
CA VAL A 127 5.99 -5.82 -17.54
C VAL A 127 7.51 -6.04 -17.58
N VAL A 128 8.12 -5.79 -18.73
CA VAL A 128 9.54 -6.08 -19.00
C VAL A 128 10.48 -5.46 -17.97
N SER A 129 10.21 -4.22 -17.56
CA SER A 129 10.94 -3.44 -16.56
C SER A 129 10.85 -3.97 -15.13
N LEU A 130 9.88 -4.86 -14.83
CA LEU A 130 9.67 -5.50 -13.53
C LEU A 130 10.25 -6.93 -13.46
N ARG A 131 10.55 -7.55 -14.60
CA ARG A 131 10.98 -8.96 -14.66
C ARG A 131 12.26 -9.21 -13.88
N GLY A 132 12.27 -10.30 -13.11
CA GLY A 132 13.42 -10.71 -12.29
C GLY A 132 13.68 -9.84 -11.08
N LEU A 133 12.85 -8.83 -10.81
CA LEU A 133 13.00 -7.96 -9.65
C LEU A 133 12.10 -8.42 -8.51
N PRO A 134 12.63 -8.58 -7.29
CA PRO A 134 11.81 -8.64 -6.10
C PRO A 134 11.05 -7.33 -5.94
N TYR A 135 9.74 -7.41 -5.74
CA TYR A 135 8.91 -6.22 -5.56
C TYR A 135 8.01 -6.31 -4.35
N LEU A 136 7.60 -5.15 -3.88
CA LEU A 136 6.58 -4.99 -2.86
C LEU A 136 5.25 -4.66 -3.53
N ALA A 137 4.22 -5.47 -3.28
CA ALA A 137 2.88 -5.18 -3.75
C ALA A 137 2.11 -4.41 -2.67
N ILE A 138 1.61 -3.22 -3.00
CA ILE A 138 0.83 -2.40 -2.09
C ILE A 138 -0.48 -1.96 -2.73
N GLY A 139 -1.47 -1.61 -1.93
CA GLY A 139 -2.71 -1.04 -2.43
C GLY A 139 -3.49 -0.35 -1.34
N LYS A 140 -3.96 0.87 -1.62
CA LYS A 140 -4.84 1.62 -0.72
C LYS A 140 -6.22 1.72 -1.33
N HIS A 141 -7.24 1.34 -0.58
CA HIS A 141 -8.62 1.34 -1.06
C HIS A 141 -8.83 0.46 -2.29
N LEU A 142 -8.29 -0.76 -2.26
CA LEU A 142 -8.75 -1.77 -3.21
C LEU A 142 -10.15 -2.20 -2.79
N CYS A 143 -11.12 -1.96 -3.67
CA CYS A 143 -12.52 -2.18 -3.38
C CYS A 143 -13.08 -3.41 -4.12
N GLY A 144 -13.91 -4.17 -3.43
CA GLY A 144 -14.59 -5.35 -3.97
C GLY A 144 -13.62 -6.35 -4.62
N PRO A 145 -13.85 -6.77 -5.89
CA PRO A 145 -13.07 -7.80 -6.54
C PRO A 145 -11.61 -7.42 -6.79
N ALA A 146 -11.26 -6.13 -6.70
CA ALA A 146 -9.90 -5.65 -6.96
C ALA A 146 -8.86 -6.29 -6.02
N ILE A 147 -9.25 -6.62 -4.79
CA ILE A 147 -8.36 -7.28 -3.81
C ILE A 147 -8.02 -8.69 -4.29
N ASP A 148 -9.03 -9.51 -4.59
CA ASP A 148 -8.83 -10.88 -5.06
C ASP A 148 -8.09 -10.94 -6.40
N LEU A 149 -8.38 -10.01 -7.31
CA LEU A 149 -7.66 -9.86 -8.57
C LEU A 149 -6.18 -9.51 -8.32
N THR A 150 -5.90 -8.60 -7.38
CA THR A 150 -4.52 -8.24 -6.99
C THR A 150 -3.79 -9.43 -6.40
N LEU A 151 -4.44 -10.17 -5.48
CA LEU A 151 -3.88 -11.39 -4.90
C LEU A 151 -3.54 -12.41 -5.99
N ARG A 152 -4.45 -12.65 -6.93
CA ARG A 152 -4.24 -13.59 -8.03
C ARG A 152 -3.17 -13.13 -9.02
N CYS A 153 -3.00 -11.81 -9.18
CA CYS A 153 -1.94 -11.22 -10.00
C CYS A 153 -0.56 -11.40 -9.35
N CYS A 154 -0.47 -11.27 -8.03
CA CYS A 154 0.78 -11.37 -7.27
C CYS A 154 1.18 -12.82 -6.93
N LEU A 155 0.21 -13.69 -6.65
CA LEU A 155 0.45 -15.07 -6.23
C LEU A 155 0.46 -15.97 -7.48
N SER A 156 1.55 -16.70 -7.71
CA SER A 156 1.62 -17.62 -8.86
C SER A 156 0.58 -18.73 -8.74
N LYS A 157 0.15 -19.31 -9.87
CA LYS A 157 -0.75 -20.48 -9.87
C LYS A 157 -0.12 -21.68 -9.14
N GLU A 158 1.21 -21.76 -9.06
CA GLU A 158 1.90 -22.80 -8.29
C GLU A 158 1.73 -22.64 -6.77
N TYR A 159 1.33 -21.47 -6.26
CA TYR A 159 1.03 -21.31 -4.83
C TYR A 159 -0.36 -21.85 -4.44
N ILE A 160 -1.26 -22.03 -5.42
CA ILE A 160 -2.64 -22.47 -5.19
C ILE A 160 -2.77 -24.00 -5.31
N ASN A 161 -1.88 -24.65 -6.06
CA ASN A 161 -1.75 -26.10 -6.10
C ASN A 161 -0.51 -26.50 -5.29
N GLU A 162 -0.66 -27.29 -4.22
CA GLU A 162 0.42 -27.79 -3.34
C GLU A 162 1.45 -28.69 -4.06
N SER A 163 2.07 -28.23 -5.14
CA SER A 163 3.05 -28.98 -5.92
C SER A 163 4.25 -28.09 -6.23
N LEU A 164 5.25 -28.25 -5.36
CA LEU A 164 6.69 -27.98 -5.49
C LEU A 164 7.11 -26.76 -6.32
N ILE A 165 7.56 -25.77 -5.55
CA ILE A 165 8.33 -24.57 -5.88
C ILE A 165 9.41 -24.89 -6.94
N GLN A 166 9.22 -24.39 -8.16
CA GLN A 166 10.31 -24.09 -9.08
C GLN A 166 10.35 -22.56 -9.30
N PRO A 167 11.41 -21.87 -8.85
CA PRO A 167 11.53 -20.42 -9.04
C PRO A 167 12.01 -20.15 -10.47
N CYS A 168 11.11 -20.24 -11.45
CA CYS A 168 11.42 -19.91 -12.83
C CYS A 168 11.36 -18.39 -13.04
N GLY A 169 12.42 -17.65 -12.69
CA GLY A 169 12.74 -16.31 -13.22
C GLY A 169 11.71 -15.17 -13.05
N ILE A 170 10.59 -15.42 -12.36
CA ILE A 170 9.50 -14.47 -12.12
C ILE A 170 9.93 -13.49 -11.03
N GLY A 171 9.65 -12.20 -11.23
CA GLY A 171 9.71 -11.26 -10.11
C GLY A 171 8.70 -11.74 -9.07
N HIS A 172 9.15 -12.15 -7.89
CA HIS A 172 8.26 -12.65 -6.85
C HIS A 172 7.95 -11.51 -5.86
N PRO A 173 6.71 -11.39 -5.38
CA PRO A 173 6.40 -10.44 -4.33
C PRO A 173 7.21 -10.81 -3.08
N ARG A 174 8.01 -9.87 -2.57
CA ARG A 174 8.68 -10.00 -1.27
C ARG A 174 7.76 -9.73 -0.09
N GLY A 175 6.70 -8.99 -0.34
CA GLY A 175 5.69 -8.67 0.64
C GLY A 175 4.45 -8.11 -0.04
N LEU A 176 3.37 -8.13 0.71
CA LEU A 176 2.07 -7.65 0.29
C LEU A 176 1.46 -6.80 1.41
N ALA A 177 0.97 -5.61 1.08
CA ALA A 177 0.26 -4.74 2.01
C ALA A 177 -0.95 -4.12 1.33
N LEU A 178 -2.13 -4.72 1.53
CA LEU A 178 -3.38 -4.28 0.93
C LEU A 178 -4.33 -3.76 2.00
N ALA A 179 -4.74 -2.49 1.90
CA ALA A 179 -5.83 -1.95 2.69
C ALA A 179 -7.14 -2.14 1.93
N THR A 180 -7.96 -3.07 2.42
CA THR A 180 -9.27 -3.41 1.85
C THR A 180 -10.28 -2.30 2.10
N CYS A 181 -11.07 -1.94 1.08
CA CYS A 181 -12.27 -1.10 1.23
C CYS A 181 -13.48 -1.79 0.63
N CYS A 182 -14.68 -1.33 1.01
CA CYS A 182 -15.94 -1.74 0.37
C CYS A 182 -16.04 -3.25 0.14
N HIS A 183 -15.75 -4.04 1.17
CA HIS A 183 -15.92 -5.50 1.18
C HIS A 183 -17.32 -6.00 0.78
N HIS A 184 -18.37 -5.16 0.88
CA HIS A 184 -19.71 -5.48 0.35
C HIS A 184 -19.74 -5.55 -1.18
N LEU A 185 -18.73 -5.01 -1.86
CA LEU A 185 -18.59 -5.09 -3.31
C LEU A 185 -17.81 -6.32 -3.75
N CYS A 186 -17.34 -7.17 -2.82
CA CYS A 186 -16.64 -8.39 -3.19
C CYS A 186 -17.57 -9.31 -3.99
N GLN A 187 -17.03 -9.92 -5.05
CA GLN A 187 -17.81 -10.75 -5.96
C GLN A 187 -17.37 -12.20 -5.85
N TRP A 188 -18.33 -13.11 -5.69
CA TRP A 188 -18.06 -14.54 -5.61
C TRP A 188 -17.17 -15.01 -6.76
N ASP A 189 -17.49 -14.64 -8.00
CA ASP A 189 -16.76 -15.12 -9.18
C ASP A 189 -15.27 -14.74 -9.15
N GLN A 190 -14.93 -13.61 -8.53
CA GLN A 190 -13.55 -13.16 -8.39
C GLN A 190 -12.87 -13.65 -7.12
N TYR A 191 -13.63 -14.09 -6.10
CA TYR A 191 -13.08 -14.54 -4.82
C TYR A 191 -12.00 -15.62 -5.00
N ILE A 192 -10.85 -15.44 -4.36
CA ILE A 192 -9.68 -16.31 -4.58
C ILE A 192 -9.76 -17.62 -3.79
N ASN A 193 -10.36 -17.63 -2.60
CA ASN A 193 -10.31 -18.77 -1.68
C ASN A 193 -11.61 -19.59 -1.64
N LYS A 194 -12.20 -19.85 -2.81
CA LYS A 194 -13.46 -20.62 -2.95
C LYS A 194 -13.35 -22.06 -2.40
N ILE A 195 -12.16 -22.66 -2.48
CA ILE A 195 -11.90 -24.02 -2.00
C ILE A 195 -12.12 -24.09 -0.48
N TYR A 196 -11.55 -23.15 0.28
CA TYR A 196 -11.76 -23.07 1.71
C TYR A 196 -13.24 -22.88 2.06
N PHE A 197 -13.92 -21.95 1.38
CA PHE A 197 -15.36 -21.69 1.60
C PHE A 197 -16.21 -22.94 1.37
N SER A 198 -15.94 -23.63 0.26
CA SER A 198 -16.63 -24.89 -0.07
C SER A 198 -16.37 -25.97 0.99
N LYS A 199 -15.14 -26.07 1.52
CA LYS A 199 -14.75 -27.04 2.56
C LYS A 199 -15.50 -26.83 3.87
N ILE A 200 -15.81 -25.58 4.23
CA ILE A 200 -16.59 -25.25 5.43
C ILE A 200 -18.10 -25.13 5.16
N GLY A 201 -18.55 -25.54 3.96
CA GLY A 201 -19.97 -25.57 3.59
C GLY A 201 -20.57 -24.22 3.19
N ILE A 202 -19.77 -23.17 3.02
CA ILE A 202 -20.22 -21.85 2.58
C ILE A 202 -20.38 -21.85 1.05
N LYS A 203 -21.61 -21.59 0.60
CA LYS A 203 -21.98 -21.49 -0.82
C LYS A 203 -21.95 -20.04 -1.30
N ARG A 204 -22.25 -19.84 -2.59
CA ARG A 204 -22.32 -18.51 -3.21
C ARG A 204 -23.33 -17.61 -2.50
N GLU A 205 -24.49 -18.17 -2.13
CA GLU A 205 -25.56 -17.43 -1.46
C GLU A 205 -25.11 -16.96 -0.07
N ASP A 206 -24.44 -17.85 0.68
CA ASP A 206 -23.87 -17.54 1.99
C ASP A 206 -22.75 -16.49 1.89
N PHE A 207 -21.90 -16.58 0.88
CA PHE A 207 -20.88 -15.57 0.61
C PHE A 207 -21.50 -14.19 0.39
N ASN A 208 -22.55 -14.10 -0.41
CA ASN A 208 -23.24 -12.83 -0.63
C ASN A 208 -23.77 -12.27 0.70
N ALA A 209 -24.39 -13.11 1.54
CA ALA A 209 -24.81 -12.69 2.87
C ALA A 209 -23.63 -12.20 3.74
N ILE A 210 -22.51 -12.91 3.75
CA ILE A 210 -21.28 -12.53 4.47
C ILE A 210 -20.78 -11.16 4.03
N THR A 211 -20.73 -10.89 2.71
CA THR A 211 -20.28 -9.57 2.21
C THR A 211 -21.19 -8.44 2.68
N TRP A 212 -22.51 -8.66 2.72
CA TRP A 212 -23.46 -7.70 3.29
C TRP A 212 -23.24 -7.48 4.79
N PHE A 213 -23.13 -8.55 5.57
CA PHE A 213 -22.91 -8.45 7.02
C PHE A 213 -21.56 -7.83 7.37
N SER A 214 -20.53 -8.04 6.55
CA SER A 214 -19.22 -7.45 6.78
C SER A 214 -19.27 -5.92 6.82
N SER A 215 -20.14 -5.29 6.03
CA SER A 215 -20.33 -3.84 6.07
C SER A 215 -21.01 -3.34 7.33
N TRP A 216 -21.91 -4.11 7.92
CA TRP A 216 -22.50 -3.76 9.21
C TRP A 216 -21.49 -3.87 10.37
N ALA A 217 -20.61 -4.88 10.31
CA ALA A 217 -19.59 -5.09 11.33
C ALA A 217 -18.55 -3.96 11.40
N VAL A 218 -18.41 -3.16 10.34
CA VAL A 218 -17.47 -2.03 10.28
C VAL A 218 -18.16 -0.66 10.28
N ASP A 219 -19.49 -0.60 10.36
CA ASP A 219 -20.26 0.65 10.42
C ASP A 219 -20.28 1.27 11.84
N GLY A 220 -19.33 0.87 12.68
CA GLY A 220 -19.16 1.42 14.03
C GLY A 220 -18.67 2.87 13.97
N ASP A 221 -19.42 3.76 14.62
CA ASP A 221 -19.11 5.17 14.73
C ASP A 221 -17.83 5.36 15.58
N HIS A 222 -16.67 5.53 14.95
CA HIS A 222 -15.39 5.80 15.63
C HIS A 222 -15.23 7.28 16.04
N SER A 223 -16.34 8.00 16.26
CA SER A 223 -16.32 9.42 16.65
C SER A 223 -16.12 9.67 18.16
N VAL A 224 -15.93 8.62 18.97
CA VAL A 224 -15.68 8.75 20.41
C VAL A 224 -14.25 8.37 20.79
N GLU A 225 -13.38 9.39 20.87
CA GLU A 225 -12.55 9.75 22.05
C GLU A 225 -11.37 10.66 21.64
N LEU A 226 -11.70 11.90 21.31
CA LEU A 226 -10.82 13.05 21.56
C LEU A 226 -11.65 14.12 22.28
N SER A 227 -12.22 13.77 23.43
CA SER A 227 -12.70 14.77 24.39
C SER A 227 -11.51 15.21 25.24
N ASN A 228 -11.16 16.49 25.11
CA ASN A 228 -10.11 17.23 25.81
C ASN A 228 -9.92 16.88 27.29
N PRO A 229 -8.69 16.95 27.83
CA PRO A 229 -8.45 17.03 29.25
C PRO A 229 -8.75 18.46 29.73
N ILE A 230 -9.86 18.65 30.44
CA ILE A 230 -10.05 19.83 31.30
C ILE A 230 -10.42 19.35 32.70
N GLY A 231 -9.51 19.60 33.63
CA GLY A 231 -9.68 19.32 35.05
C GLY A 231 -8.43 19.66 35.84
N GLN A 232 -7.84 20.84 35.62
CA GLN A 232 -7.00 21.45 36.65
C GLN A 232 -7.91 21.97 37.76
N GLY A 233 -7.73 21.43 38.96
CA GLY A 233 -8.32 21.92 40.19
C GLY A 233 -7.58 21.29 41.36
N GLN A 234 -6.54 21.95 41.84
CA GLN A 234 -5.90 21.66 43.13
C GLN A 234 -6.59 22.46 44.26
N PRO A 235 -6.41 22.05 45.52
CA PRO A 235 -7.40 22.15 46.60
C PRO A 235 -7.23 23.40 47.48
N PRO A 236 -8.03 23.49 48.55
CA PRO A 236 -7.49 23.54 49.91
C PRO A 236 -7.65 22.21 50.66
#